data_AF-W5JTT9-F1
#
_entry.id   AF-W5JTT9-F1
#
_cell.length_a   1.000
_cell.length_b   1.000
_cell.length_c   1.000
_cell.angle_alpha   90.00
_cell.angle_beta   90.00
_cell.angle_gamma   90.00
#
_symmetry.space_group_name_H-M   'P 1'
#
loop_
_entity.id
_entity.type
_entity.pdbx_description
1 polymer ?
#
loop_
_entity_poly.entity_id
_entity_poly.type
_entity_poly.pdbx_seq_one_letter_code
_entity_poly.pdbx_strand_id
1 'polypeptide(L)'
;MLRGAQAFSILRRQAHTIPKHLQSIPTEQDPPFSKMVEYCFHKACLVLEPQLIESMSKYPTMSAERRMARVQAILQIISNNSSTLQIQFPFRRDSGEYEMVTAFRSHHCLHRLPVKGGIRFSLDVCQDEVEALSALMTFKCACVNVPFGGAKGGIIIDPSRYSEKELQSITRRYTVELAKKNFIGPGIDVPAPDMGTTSREMSWIADQYGKTFGHRDINTMAVVTGKPLNQGGVRGRTEATGKGVYIATNCFARETNWMREIGLEPGLEGKTVIVQGFGNVGQYAAEHFHKAGCKVIGIIERDVSLHCPTGIDIKGLGRYKTEHKTIKGFPKATEFAGDLLLEQCDILIPAAVEKSITAENAKKIKAKIIAEGANGPTTPAADKILQERRILVIPDLYCNAGGVTASYFEYLKNINHISFGKLSFRHEAHNLREVLASVQESLRSAGVCVTVLPTKQLKHYFEHASEADVVSSGLQFVLETAGQGIMKVAAQHKLCLDLRTAAYIWSVEKIFKSYEEAGLSM
;
A
#
# COMPACT_ATOMS: atom_id res chain seq x y z
N MET A 1 3.46 18.80 -56.33
CA MET A 1 3.38 17.33 -56.25
C MET A 1 3.72 16.90 -54.84
N LEU A 2 2.75 16.25 -54.17
CA LEU A 2 2.90 15.21 -53.15
C LEU A 2 3.88 15.43 -51.99
N ARG A 3 3.30 15.70 -50.81
CA ARG A 3 3.29 14.75 -49.67
C ARG A 3 2.18 15.16 -48.72
N GLY A 4 0.98 14.70 -49.06
CA GLY A 4 -0.20 14.85 -48.23
C GLY A 4 -0.09 14.02 -46.96
N ALA A 5 -0.64 14.58 -45.89
CA ALA A 5 -1.41 13.89 -44.87
C ALA A 5 -0.99 12.44 -44.57
N GLN A 6 0.07 12.25 -43.79
CA GLN A 6 0.03 11.20 -42.78
C GLN A 6 -0.95 11.66 -41.70
N ALA A 7 -2.24 11.58 -42.04
CA ALA A 7 -3.30 11.64 -41.06
C ALA A 7 -3.01 10.58 -40.02
N PHE A 8 -3.09 10.98 -38.75
CA PHE A 8 -3.22 10.08 -37.61
C PHE A 8 -4.23 9.00 -37.94
N SER A 9 -3.77 7.83 -38.39
CA SER A 9 -4.55 6.63 -38.23
C SER A 9 -4.55 6.39 -36.72
N ILE A 10 -5.55 6.92 -36.03
CA ILE A 10 -5.96 6.37 -34.75
C ILE A 10 -6.10 4.88 -35.04
N LEU A 11 -5.12 4.10 -34.58
CA LEU A 11 -5.06 2.66 -34.76
C LEU A 11 -6.36 2.12 -34.18
N ARG A 12 -7.33 1.86 -35.06
CA ARG A 12 -8.61 1.25 -34.73
C ARG A 12 -8.31 -0.16 -34.23
N ARG A 13 -8.12 -0.28 -32.93
CA ARG A 13 -7.94 -1.57 -32.28
C ARG A 13 -9.31 -2.19 -32.05
N GLN A 14 -9.51 -3.41 -32.55
CA GLN A 14 -10.76 -4.15 -32.34
C GLN A 14 -10.92 -4.68 -30.90
N ALA A 15 -9.83 -5.05 -30.22
CA ALA A 15 -9.86 -5.56 -28.85
C ALA A 15 -8.55 -5.30 -28.09
N HIS A 16 -8.60 -5.21 -26.76
CA HIS A 16 -7.39 -5.10 -25.93
C HIS A 16 -6.43 -6.24 -26.14
N THR A 17 -5.16 -5.87 -26.29
CA THR A 17 -4.05 -6.80 -26.40
C THR A 17 -2.94 -6.33 -25.46
N ILE A 18 -2.17 -7.30 -24.96
CA ILE A 18 -0.95 -7.00 -24.21
C ILE A 18 0.04 -6.32 -25.19
N PRO A 19 0.57 -5.13 -24.85
CA PRO A 19 1.60 -4.45 -25.65
C PRO A 19 2.77 -5.38 -25.99
N LYS A 20 3.36 -5.21 -27.18
CA LYS A 20 4.42 -6.10 -27.68
C LYS A 20 5.60 -6.23 -26.70
N HIS A 21 6.00 -5.13 -26.06
CA HIS A 21 7.09 -5.11 -25.10
C HIS A 21 6.76 -5.77 -23.75
N LEU A 22 5.51 -6.18 -23.53
CA LEU A 22 5.06 -6.87 -22.31
C LEU A 22 4.72 -8.36 -22.55
N GLN A 23 4.85 -8.86 -23.78
CA GLN A 23 4.46 -10.23 -24.13
C GLN A 23 5.35 -11.29 -23.46
N SER A 24 6.61 -10.97 -23.12
CA SER A 24 7.53 -11.86 -22.41
C SER A 24 7.27 -11.96 -20.91
N ILE A 25 6.69 -10.92 -20.32
CA ILE A 25 6.54 -10.74 -18.86
C ILE A 25 5.84 -11.91 -18.14
N PRO A 26 4.83 -12.58 -18.70
CA PRO A 26 4.19 -13.74 -18.04
C PRO A 26 5.11 -14.95 -17.86
N THR A 27 6.23 -15.02 -18.59
CA THR A 27 7.15 -16.17 -18.60
C THR A 27 8.57 -15.80 -18.20
N GLU A 28 8.88 -14.51 -18.14
CA GLU A 28 10.20 -14.00 -17.77
C GLU A 28 10.50 -14.30 -16.31
N GLN A 29 11.74 -14.70 -16.03
CA GLN A 29 12.15 -15.08 -14.67
C GLN A 29 12.37 -13.86 -13.78
N ASP A 30 13.01 -12.82 -14.33
CA ASP A 30 13.35 -11.60 -13.60
C ASP A 30 12.92 -10.33 -14.37
N PRO A 31 11.62 -10.17 -14.65
CA PRO A 31 11.13 -9.00 -15.37
C PRO A 31 11.42 -7.72 -14.57
N PRO A 32 11.69 -6.59 -15.24
CA PRO A 32 11.77 -5.29 -14.57
C PRO A 32 10.47 -5.02 -13.81
N PHE A 33 10.58 -4.54 -12.57
CA PHE A 33 9.42 -4.26 -11.73
C PHE A 33 8.43 -3.30 -12.40
N SER A 34 8.95 -2.32 -13.16
CA SER A 34 8.13 -1.40 -13.92
C SER A 34 7.22 -2.09 -14.94
N LYS A 35 7.76 -3.08 -15.64
CA LYS A 35 7.05 -3.88 -16.63
C LYS A 35 6.07 -4.85 -16.00
N MET A 36 6.31 -5.32 -14.79
CA MET A 36 5.34 -6.12 -14.02
C MET A 36 4.06 -5.31 -13.72
N VAL A 37 4.21 -4.08 -13.22
CA VAL A 37 3.08 -3.20 -12.91
C VAL A 37 2.27 -2.87 -14.16
N GLU A 38 2.97 -2.52 -15.25
CA GLU A 38 2.37 -2.24 -16.56
C GLU A 38 1.59 -3.47 -17.08
N TYR A 39 2.20 -4.66 -17.00
CA TYR A 39 1.57 -5.91 -17.40
C TYR A 39 0.29 -6.20 -16.62
N CYS A 40 0.30 -6.05 -15.29
CA CYS A 40 -0.89 -6.30 -14.48
C CYS A 40 -2.06 -5.36 -14.83
N PHE A 41 -1.78 -4.09 -15.15
CA PHE A 41 -2.78 -3.17 -15.67
C PHE A 41 -3.35 -3.66 -17.01
N HIS A 42 -2.49 -3.99 -17.98
CA HIS A 42 -2.97 -4.47 -19.28
C HIS A 42 -3.71 -5.80 -19.20
N LYS A 43 -3.31 -6.71 -18.29
CA LYS A 43 -4.01 -7.98 -18.01
C LYS A 43 -5.43 -7.73 -17.51
N ALA A 44 -5.62 -6.75 -16.61
CA ALA A 44 -6.96 -6.36 -16.16
C ALA A 44 -7.80 -5.74 -17.29
N CYS A 45 -7.20 -4.90 -18.14
CA CYS A 45 -7.90 -4.30 -19.28
C CYS A 45 -8.39 -5.33 -20.32
N LEU A 46 -7.73 -6.48 -20.47
CA LEU A 46 -8.24 -7.58 -21.32
C LEU A 46 -9.64 -8.03 -20.90
N VAL A 47 -9.90 -8.06 -19.59
CA VAL A 47 -11.17 -8.50 -19.02
C VAL A 47 -12.17 -7.35 -18.94
N LEU A 48 -11.68 -6.15 -18.61
CA LEU A 48 -12.52 -4.99 -18.27
C LEU A 48 -13.00 -4.22 -19.51
N GLU A 49 -12.20 -4.09 -20.58
CA GLU A 49 -12.54 -3.24 -21.73
C GLU A 49 -13.90 -3.57 -22.37
N PRO A 50 -14.26 -4.85 -22.64
CA PRO A 50 -15.56 -5.17 -23.25
C PRO A 50 -16.74 -4.68 -22.41
N GLN A 51 -16.67 -4.80 -21.09
CA GLN A 51 -17.72 -4.35 -20.17
C GLN A 51 -17.80 -2.83 -20.10
N LEU A 52 -16.65 -2.14 -20.14
CA LEU A 52 -16.63 -0.69 -20.21
C LEU A 52 -17.30 -0.19 -21.50
N ILE A 53 -17.03 -0.83 -22.64
CA ILE A 53 -17.69 -0.50 -23.92
C ILE A 53 -19.21 -0.72 -23.82
N GLU A 54 -19.64 -1.83 -23.25
CA GLU A 54 -21.06 -2.11 -23.02
C GLU A 54 -21.71 -1.03 -22.13
N SER A 55 -21.03 -0.62 -21.05
CA SER A 55 -21.51 0.41 -20.12
C SER A 55 -21.72 1.78 -20.77
N MET A 56 -21.01 2.07 -21.86
CA MET A 56 -21.19 3.30 -22.65
C MET A 56 -22.52 3.32 -23.43
N SER A 57 -23.28 2.23 -23.41
CA SER A 57 -24.63 2.17 -23.98
C SER A 57 -25.62 3.13 -23.32
N LYS A 58 -25.27 3.66 -22.13
CA LYS A 58 -25.97 4.79 -21.49
C LYS A 58 -26.01 6.06 -22.34
N TYR A 59 -25.16 6.20 -23.36
CA TYR A 59 -25.20 7.30 -24.34
C TYR A 59 -25.83 6.85 -25.67
N PRO A 60 -27.17 6.86 -25.80
CA PRO A 60 -27.86 6.30 -26.97
C PRO A 60 -27.49 6.99 -28.28
N THR A 61 -27.12 8.27 -28.24
CA THR A 61 -26.75 9.08 -29.40
C THR A 61 -25.30 8.87 -29.87
N MET A 62 -24.45 8.22 -29.05
CA MET A 62 -23.06 7.97 -29.40
C MET A 62 -22.94 6.65 -30.16
N SER A 63 -22.34 6.68 -31.36
CA SER A 63 -22.13 5.48 -32.18
C SER A 63 -21.24 4.46 -31.46
N ALA A 64 -21.38 3.17 -31.82
CA ALA A 64 -20.58 2.09 -31.23
C ALA A 64 -19.06 2.35 -31.37
N GLU A 65 -18.63 2.89 -32.51
CA GLU A 65 -17.22 3.22 -32.75
C GLU A 65 -16.75 4.34 -31.82
N ARG A 66 -17.58 5.36 -31.57
CA ARG A 66 -17.26 6.45 -30.63
C ARG A 66 -17.24 5.96 -29.18
N ARG A 67 -18.11 5.02 -28.80
CA ARG A 67 -18.08 4.34 -27.48
C ARG A 67 -16.76 3.62 -27.26
N MET A 68 -16.36 2.79 -28.22
CA MET A 68 -15.10 2.08 -28.18
C MET A 68 -13.89 3.03 -28.12
N ALA A 69 -13.85 4.04 -28.99
CA ALA A 69 -12.76 5.01 -29.02
C ALA A 69 -12.63 5.80 -27.70
N ARG A 70 -13.76 6.17 -27.07
CA ARG A 70 -13.75 6.86 -25.78
C ARG A 70 -13.22 5.97 -24.66
N VAL A 71 -13.63 4.71 -24.61
CA VAL A 71 -13.10 3.74 -23.62
C VAL A 71 -11.60 3.57 -23.80
N GLN A 72 -11.14 3.36 -25.04
CA GLN A 72 -9.73 3.20 -25.37
C GLN A 72 -8.91 4.43 -25.00
N ALA A 73 -9.43 5.64 -25.28
CA ALA A 73 -8.77 6.89 -24.90
C ALA A 73 -8.61 7.02 -23.37
N ILE A 74 -9.65 6.72 -22.60
CA ILE A 74 -9.57 6.78 -21.13
C ILE A 74 -8.57 5.74 -20.60
N LEU A 75 -8.61 4.50 -21.09
CA LEU A 75 -7.65 3.48 -20.68
C LEU A 75 -6.21 3.86 -21.05
N GLN A 76 -6.02 4.53 -22.19
CA GLN A 76 -4.73 5.07 -22.59
C GLN A 76 -4.25 6.18 -21.65
N ILE A 77 -5.14 7.08 -21.22
CA ILE A 77 -4.84 8.10 -20.19
C ILE A 77 -4.40 7.41 -18.89
N ILE A 78 -5.13 6.38 -18.45
CA ILE A 78 -4.82 5.64 -17.21
C ILE A 78 -3.50 4.86 -17.32
N SER A 79 -3.09 4.46 -18.54
CA SER A 79 -1.85 3.71 -18.75
C SER A 79 -0.57 4.56 -18.72
N ASN A 80 -0.70 5.89 -18.84
CA ASN A 80 0.45 6.79 -18.97
C ASN A 80 0.57 7.72 -17.76
N ASN A 81 1.80 8.11 -17.47
CA ASN A 81 2.08 9.12 -16.46
C ASN A 81 1.73 10.52 -16.99
N SER A 82 1.02 11.30 -16.20
CA SER A 82 0.62 12.67 -16.56
C SER A 82 1.83 13.59 -16.66
N SER A 83 2.81 13.44 -15.75
CA SER A 83 4.03 14.24 -15.77
C SER A 83 5.16 13.57 -15.00
N THR A 84 6.38 13.70 -15.49
CA THR A 84 7.60 13.28 -14.79
C THR A 84 8.61 14.41 -14.81
N LEU A 85 9.10 14.79 -13.64
CA LEU A 85 10.09 15.84 -13.44
C LEU A 85 11.43 15.20 -13.06
N GLN A 86 12.44 15.40 -13.89
CA GLN A 86 13.84 15.16 -13.55
C GLN A 86 14.48 16.47 -13.08
N ILE A 87 15.22 16.42 -11.97
CA ILE A 87 15.86 17.58 -11.36
C ILE A 87 17.33 17.24 -11.12
N GLN A 88 18.20 18.19 -11.44
CA GLN A 88 19.61 18.15 -11.06
C GLN A 88 19.93 19.39 -10.25
N PHE A 89 20.53 19.21 -9.08
CA PHE A 89 20.93 20.34 -8.23
C PHE A 89 22.27 20.08 -7.54
N PRO A 90 23.12 21.11 -7.40
CA PRO A 90 24.33 21.01 -6.61
C PRO A 90 24.02 21.10 -5.11
N PHE A 91 24.83 20.41 -4.30
CA PHE A 91 24.97 20.71 -2.87
C PHE A 91 26.44 20.69 -2.47
N ARG A 92 26.77 21.36 -1.38
CA ARG A 92 28.13 21.38 -0.83
C ARG A 92 28.26 20.29 0.23
N ARG A 93 29.23 19.39 0.05
CA ARG A 93 29.61 18.35 1.01
C ARG A 93 30.23 18.96 2.26
N ASP A 94 30.28 18.19 3.34
CA ASP A 94 30.99 18.58 4.57
C ASP A 94 32.50 18.73 4.34
N SER A 95 33.07 18.01 3.36
CA SER A 95 34.46 18.19 2.88
C SER A 95 34.70 19.56 2.22
N GLY A 96 33.64 20.29 1.88
CA GLY A 96 33.70 21.54 1.15
C GLY A 96 33.58 21.40 -0.37
N GLU A 97 33.68 20.18 -0.91
CA GLU A 97 33.48 19.87 -2.33
C GLU A 97 32.01 20.04 -2.74
N TYR A 98 31.77 20.26 -4.04
CA TYR A 98 30.42 20.34 -4.60
C TYR A 98 30.09 19.05 -5.34
N GLU A 99 28.89 18.54 -5.11
CA GLU A 99 28.37 17.34 -5.76
C GLU A 99 27.02 17.63 -6.42
N MET A 100 26.83 17.09 -7.63
CA MET A 100 25.57 17.17 -8.36
C MET A 100 24.69 15.97 -8.02
N VAL A 101 23.48 16.22 -7.54
CA VAL A 101 22.48 15.18 -7.23
C VAL A 101 21.42 15.17 -8.32
N THR A 102 21.08 13.97 -8.80
CA THR A 102 19.95 13.73 -9.71
C THR A 102 18.76 13.16 -8.93
N ALA A 103 17.58 13.71 -9.18
CA ALA A 103 16.34 13.30 -8.54
C ALA A 103 15.15 13.31 -9.52
N PHE A 104 14.10 12.59 -9.17
CA PHE A 104 12.88 12.46 -9.97
C PHE A 104 11.64 12.60 -9.10
N ARG A 105 10.55 13.16 -9.67
CA ARG A 105 9.18 13.05 -9.15
C ARG A 105 8.23 12.83 -10.31
N SER A 106 7.43 11.77 -10.26
CA SER A 106 6.42 11.46 -11.27
C SER A 106 5.02 11.51 -10.68
N HIS A 107 4.08 12.07 -11.43
CA HIS A 107 2.64 12.05 -11.19
C HIS A 107 1.99 11.15 -12.23
N HIS A 108 1.27 10.12 -11.78
CA HIS A 108 0.64 9.17 -12.69
C HIS A 108 -0.72 9.68 -13.18
N CYS A 109 -1.75 9.68 -12.32
CA CYS A 109 -3.10 10.13 -12.68
C CYS A 109 -3.58 11.24 -11.75
N LEU A 110 -4.06 12.35 -12.33
CA LEU A 110 -4.55 13.52 -11.59
C LEU A 110 -6.07 13.52 -11.35
N HIS A 111 -6.76 12.41 -11.66
CA HIS A 111 -8.22 12.23 -11.43
C HIS A 111 -8.69 12.53 -9.99
N ARG A 112 -7.76 12.50 -9.02
CA ARG A 112 -7.95 12.94 -7.64
C ARG A 112 -6.72 13.74 -7.22
N LEU A 113 -6.95 14.88 -6.59
CA LEU A 113 -5.91 15.69 -5.96
C LEU A 113 -6.11 15.72 -4.44
N PRO A 114 -5.03 15.79 -3.65
CA PRO A 114 -3.63 15.76 -4.11
C PRO A 114 -3.20 14.38 -4.63
N VAL A 115 -2.11 14.32 -5.39
CA VAL A 115 -1.43 13.04 -5.66
C VAL A 115 -0.59 12.62 -4.46
N LYS A 116 -0.29 11.31 -4.38
CA LYS A 116 0.34 10.72 -3.20
C LYS A 116 1.40 9.69 -3.57
N GLY A 117 2.57 9.81 -2.94
CA GLY A 117 3.50 8.68 -2.82
C GLY A 117 4.88 9.05 -2.30
N GLY A 118 5.65 8.00 -1.99
CA GLY A 118 6.89 8.10 -1.21
C GLY A 118 8.06 8.78 -1.94
N ILE A 119 9.14 9.06 -1.20
CA ILE A 119 10.43 9.50 -1.72
C ILE A 119 11.48 8.46 -1.34
N ARG A 120 12.13 7.87 -2.36
CA ARG A 120 13.17 6.83 -2.21
C ARG A 120 14.58 7.42 -2.32
N PHE A 121 15.49 7.06 -1.42
CA PHE A 121 16.92 7.30 -1.58
C PHE A 121 17.59 5.96 -1.91
N SER A 122 18.01 5.78 -3.16
CA SER A 122 18.76 4.60 -3.61
C SER A 122 19.56 4.93 -4.87
N LEU A 123 20.67 4.23 -5.08
CA LEU A 123 21.43 4.31 -6.34
C LEU A 123 20.68 3.68 -7.52
N ASP A 124 19.71 2.80 -7.24
CA ASP A 124 18.91 2.12 -8.27
C ASP A 124 17.76 2.98 -8.83
N VAL A 125 17.55 4.18 -8.25
CA VAL A 125 16.50 5.09 -8.70
C VAL A 125 16.73 5.47 -10.17
N CYS A 126 15.73 5.24 -11.00
CA CYS A 126 15.68 5.70 -12.39
C CYS A 126 14.26 6.17 -12.75
N GLN A 127 14.12 6.82 -13.91
CA GLN A 127 12.83 7.33 -14.36
C GLN A 127 11.76 6.22 -14.45
N ASP A 128 12.08 5.11 -15.12
CA ASP A 128 11.16 3.98 -15.32
C ASP A 128 10.65 3.39 -13.99
N GLU A 129 11.52 3.29 -12.99
CA GLU A 129 11.15 2.79 -11.65
C GLU A 129 10.18 3.75 -10.97
N VAL A 130 10.48 5.05 -11.00
CA VAL A 130 9.66 6.10 -10.36
C VAL A 130 8.30 6.21 -11.05
N GLU A 131 8.26 6.13 -12.37
CA GLU A 131 7.00 6.15 -13.13
C GLU A 131 6.13 4.95 -12.78
N ALA A 132 6.67 3.74 -12.76
CA ALA A 132 5.89 2.55 -12.42
C ALA A 132 5.42 2.53 -10.97
N LEU A 133 6.25 2.95 -10.02
CA LEU A 133 5.85 3.07 -8.62
C LEU A 133 4.78 4.15 -8.43
N SER A 134 4.80 5.23 -9.20
CA SER A 134 3.72 6.22 -9.17
C SER A 134 2.41 5.66 -9.74
N ALA A 135 2.49 4.81 -10.77
CA ALA A 135 1.32 4.11 -11.31
C ALA A 135 0.71 3.14 -10.29
N LEU A 136 1.57 2.34 -9.64
CA LEU A 136 1.16 1.48 -8.53
C LEU A 136 0.46 2.27 -7.42
N MET A 137 0.94 3.47 -7.09
CA MET A 137 0.28 4.32 -6.09
C MET A 137 -1.12 4.77 -6.51
N THR A 138 -1.36 5.10 -7.78
CA THR A 138 -2.71 5.41 -8.27
C THR A 138 -3.64 4.22 -8.06
N PHE A 139 -3.22 3.03 -8.53
CA PHE A 139 -4.04 1.84 -8.43
C PHE A 139 -4.27 1.43 -6.98
N LYS A 140 -3.24 1.56 -6.12
CA LYS A 140 -3.33 1.25 -4.69
C LYS A 140 -4.30 2.17 -3.96
N CYS A 141 -4.19 3.48 -4.17
CA CYS A 141 -5.12 4.47 -3.61
C CYS A 141 -6.56 4.18 -4.05
N ALA A 142 -6.76 3.93 -5.35
CA ALA A 142 -8.06 3.55 -5.87
C ALA A 142 -8.55 2.26 -5.22
N CYS A 143 -7.73 1.21 -5.13
CA CYS A 143 -8.07 -0.09 -4.55
C CYS A 143 -8.73 0.04 -3.17
N VAL A 144 -8.13 0.85 -2.28
CA VAL A 144 -8.60 1.08 -0.91
C VAL A 144 -9.44 2.36 -0.73
N ASN A 145 -10.01 2.90 -1.80
CA ASN A 145 -10.89 4.08 -1.75
C ASN A 145 -10.25 5.31 -1.07
N VAL A 146 -8.93 5.45 -1.16
CA VAL A 146 -8.22 6.65 -0.69
C VAL A 146 -8.23 7.67 -1.83
N PRO A 147 -8.72 8.90 -1.60
CA PRO A 147 -9.00 9.87 -2.67
C PRO A 147 -7.74 10.61 -3.13
N PHE A 148 -6.71 9.88 -3.54
CA PHE A 148 -5.47 10.43 -4.08
C PHE A 148 -5.15 9.84 -5.44
N GLY A 149 -4.61 10.66 -6.34
CA GLY A 149 -3.83 10.18 -7.47
C GLY A 149 -2.49 9.59 -7.02
N GLY A 150 -1.81 8.88 -7.89
CA GLY A 150 -0.50 8.29 -7.62
C GLY A 150 0.64 9.23 -7.96
N ALA A 151 1.64 9.27 -7.09
CA ALA A 151 2.93 9.91 -7.33
C ALA A 151 4.06 9.05 -6.78
N LYS A 152 5.29 9.34 -7.17
CA LYS A 152 6.50 8.76 -6.56
C LYS A 152 7.66 9.71 -6.80
N GLY A 153 8.60 9.79 -5.86
CA GLY A 153 9.88 10.45 -6.10
C GLY A 153 11.05 9.56 -5.71
N GLY A 154 12.22 9.92 -6.22
CA GLY A 154 13.47 9.25 -5.92
C GLY A 154 14.66 10.20 -6.03
N ILE A 155 15.68 10.00 -5.20
CA ILE A 155 16.96 10.70 -5.26
C ILE A 155 18.05 9.64 -5.42
N ILE A 156 18.90 9.80 -6.44
CA ILE A 156 19.99 8.86 -6.75
C ILE A 156 21.15 9.08 -5.78
N ILE A 157 21.06 8.51 -4.58
CA ILE A 157 22.11 8.53 -3.56
C ILE A 157 22.06 7.25 -2.72
N ASP A 158 23.20 6.84 -2.19
CA ASP A 158 23.26 5.90 -1.05
C ASP A 158 23.32 6.70 0.25
N PRO A 159 22.25 6.72 1.07
CA PRO A 159 22.19 7.57 2.26
C PRO A 159 23.25 7.23 3.32
N SER A 160 23.87 6.04 3.27
CA SER A 160 24.94 5.66 4.21
C SER A 160 26.26 6.41 3.97
N ARG A 161 26.41 7.03 2.79
CA ARG A 161 27.61 7.76 2.36
C ARG A 161 27.54 9.27 2.65
N TYR A 162 26.50 9.73 3.33
CA TYR A 162 26.28 11.14 3.62
C TYR A 162 26.08 11.35 5.11
N SER A 163 26.57 12.48 5.61
CA SER A 163 26.26 12.91 6.98
C SER A 163 24.79 13.30 7.10
N GLU A 164 24.27 13.36 8.33
CA GLU A 164 22.89 13.83 8.56
C GLU A 164 22.67 15.26 8.04
N LYS A 165 23.70 16.12 8.14
CA LYS A 165 23.64 17.50 7.66
C LYS A 165 23.60 17.56 6.13
N GLU A 166 24.40 16.72 5.45
CA GLU A 166 24.37 16.58 4.00
C GLU A 166 23.00 16.09 3.52
N LEU A 167 22.45 15.04 4.15
CA LEU A 167 21.10 14.53 3.86
C LEU A 167 20.03 15.60 4.08
N GLN A 168 20.13 16.38 5.15
CA GLN A 168 19.22 17.51 5.39
C GLN A 168 19.29 18.55 4.26
N SER A 169 20.50 18.93 3.84
CA SER A 169 20.70 19.89 2.76
C SER A 169 20.12 19.38 1.43
N ILE A 170 20.36 18.11 1.10
CA ILE A 170 19.83 17.45 -0.10
C ILE A 170 18.30 17.44 -0.06
N THR A 171 17.69 16.96 1.02
CA THR A 171 16.23 16.87 1.17
C THR A 171 15.59 18.25 1.07
N ARG A 172 16.12 19.26 1.77
CA ARG A 172 15.58 20.63 1.73
C ARG A 172 15.72 21.25 0.34
N ARG A 173 16.86 21.04 -0.33
CA ARG A 173 17.04 21.56 -1.70
C ARG A 173 16.06 20.90 -2.66
N TYR A 174 15.89 19.58 -2.58
CA TYR A 174 14.91 18.85 -3.37
C TYR A 174 13.49 19.37 -3.13
N THR A 175 13.07 19.61 -1.88
CA THR A 175 11.77 20.24 -1.56
C THR A 175 11.56 21.57 -2.26
N VAL A 176 12.58 22.43 -2.28
CA VAL A 176 12.52 23.74 -2.94
C VAL A 176 12.36 23.58 -4.46
N GLU A 177 13.09 22.67 -5.08
CA GLU A 177 12.98 22.44 -6.53
C GLU A 177 11.61 21.87 -6.92
N LEU A 178 11.04 20.97 -6.11
CA LEU A 178 9.67 20.49 -6.30
C LEU A 178 8.64 21.63 -6.17
N ALA A 179 8.78 22.47 -5.13
CA ALA A 179 7.82 23.54 -4.85
C ALA A 179 7.80 24.59 -5.98
N LYS A 180 8.98 24.96 -6.50
CA LYS A 180 9.10 25.86 -7.67
C LYS A 180 8.39 25.35 -8.93
N LYS A 181 8.15 24.04 -9.03
CA LYS A 181 7.57 23.38 -10.20
C LYS A 181 6.16 22.84 -9.95
N ASN A 182 5.54 23.13 -8.80
CA ASN A 182 4.24 22.56 -8.39
C ASN A 182 4.23 21.02 -8.31
N PHE A 183 5.35 20.40 -7.90
CA PHE A 183 5.43 18.95 -7.62
C PHE A 183 5.39 18.64 -6.11
N ILE A 184 4.98 19.61 -5.28
CA ILE A 184 4.72 19.42 -3.86
C ILE A 184 3.78 20.53 -3.37
N GLY A 185 2.80 20.18 -2.53
CA GLY A 185 1.87 21.12 -1.92
C GLY A 185 0.66 20.38 -1.34
N PRO A 186 0.03 20.86 -0.24
CA PRO A 186 -1.07 20.16 0.41
C PRO A 186 -2.21 19.77 -0.55
N GLY A 187 -2.58 20.66 -1.48
CA GLY A 187 -3.61 20.41 -2.49
C GLY A 187 -3.11 19.89 -3.84
N ILE A 188 -1.81 19.61 -3.98
CA ILE A 188 -1.18 19.25 -5.26
C ILE A 188 -0.56 17.85 -5.19
N ASP A 189 0.49 17.69 -4.40
CA ASP A 189 1.24 16.45 -4.23
C ASP A 189 1.77 16.35 -2.79
N VAL A 190 1.43 15.24 -2.12
CA VAL A 190 1.78 14.97 -0.73
C VAL A 190 2.76 13.79 -0.66
N PRO A 191 4.06 14.03 -0.40
CA PRO A 191 5.03 12.94 -0.27
C PRO A 191 4.86 12.08 1.01
N ALA A 192 5.65 11.01 1.10
CA ALA A 192 5.76 10.12 2.27
C ALA A 192 7.17 9.49 2.32
N PRO A 193 7.51 8.77 3.41
CA PRO A 193 8.70 7.94 3.44
C PRO A 193 8.63 6.79 2.43
N ASP A 194 9.79 6.34 1.99
CA ASP A 194 10.03 5.09 1.24
C ASP A 194 11.42 4.54 1.62
N MET A 195 11.97 3.60 0.85
CA MET A 195 13.31 3.07 1.08
C MET A 195 14.35 4.19 1.15
N GLY A 196 15.20 4.16 2.18
CA GLY A 196 16.24 5.17 2.41
C GLY A 196 15.74 6.48 3.03
N THR A 197 14.44 6.63 3.31
CA THR A 197 13.88 7.81 4.00
C THR A 197 12.99 7.42 5.17
N THR A 198 12.85 8.34 6.13
CA THR A 198 12.14 8.13 7.39
C THR A 198 11.31 9.36 7.76
N SER A 199 10.75 9.38 8.97
CA SER A 199 10.08 10.57 9.51
C SER A 199 11.01 11.78 9.63
N ARG A 200 12.34 11.58 9.71
CA ARG A 200 13.33 12.65 9.73
C ARG A 200 13.30 13.47 8.43
N GLU A 201 13.35 12.81 7.29
CA GLU A 201 13.30 13.49 5.99
C GLU A 201 11.94 14.18 5.80
N MET A 202 10.84 13.56 6.24
CA MET A 202 9.51 14.17 6.17
C MET A 202 9.40 15.43 7.03
N SER A 203 10.05 15.44 8.19
CA SER A 203 10.17 16.63 9.03
C SER A 203 10.88 17.77 8.30
N TRP A 204 12.01 17.49 7.64
CA TRP A 204 12.73 18.51 6.89
C TRP A 204 11.93 19.05 5.70
N ILE A 205 11.17 18.19 5.01
CA ILE A 205 10.29 18.60 3.91
C ILE A 205 9.20 19.56 4.43
N ALA A 206 8.51 19.18 5.51
CA ALA A 206 7.44 20.00 6.11
C ALA A 206 7.97 21.37 6.55
N ASP A 207 9.09 21.39 7.27
CA ASP A 207 9.72 22.62 7.75
C ASP A 207 10.20 23.51 6.60
N GLN A 208 10.85 22.94 5.59
CA GLN A 208 11.35 23.69 4.44
C GLN A 208 10.22 24.32 3.63
N TYR A 209 9.17 23.56 3.33
CA TYR A 209 8.01 24.08 2.60
C TYR A 209 7.31 25.17 3.42
N GLY A 210 7.05 24.91 4.71
CA GLY A 210 6.33 25.84 5.57
C GLY A 210 7.03 27.17 5.79
N LYS A 211 8.37 27.18 5.89
CA LYS A 211 9.15 28.42 6.04
C LYS A 211 9.34 29.20 4.74
N THR A 212 8.96 28.63 3.60
CA THR A 212 9.17 29.24 2.27
C THR A 212 7.86 29.39 1.50
N PHE A 213 7.53 28.43 0.63
CA PHE A 213 6.36 28.51 -0.26
C PHE A 213 5.03 28.39 0.49
N GLY A 214 5.00 27.65 1.60
CA GLY A 214 3.82 27.41 2.42
C GLY A 214 3.54 28.44 3.51
N HIS A 215 4.34 29.50 3.68
CA HIS A 215 4.26 30.35 4.88
C HIS A 215 2.90 31.02 5.14
N ARG A 216 2.00 31.09 4.15
CA ARG A 216 0.63 31.60 4.28
C ARG A 216 -0.44 30.52 4.18
N ASP A 217 -0.06 29.29 3.85
CA ASP A 217 -0.98 28.17 3.71
C ASP A 217 -1.25 27.57 5.08
N ILE A 218 -2.50 27.71 5.55
CA ILE A 218 -2.96 27.13 6.81
C ILE A 218 -2.76 25.61 6.85
N ASN A 219 -2.81 24.94 5.68
CA ASN A 219 -2.69 23.50 5.55
C ASN A 219 -1.24 23.05 5.31
N THR A 220 -0.26 23.91 5.53
CA THR A 220 1.18 23.62 5.34
C THR A 220 1.61 22.27 5.92
N MET A 221 1.15 21.91 7.12
CA MET A 221 1.56 20.65 7.76
C MET A 221 1.03 19.39 7.05
N ALA A 222 0.06 19.54 6.15
CA ALA A 222 -0.46 18.47 5.31
C ALA A 222 0.37 18.26 4.02
N VAL A 223 1.42 19.05 3.78
CA VAL A 223 2.27 18.96 2.57
C VAL A 223 2.99 17.61 2.43
N VAL A 224 3.21 16.90 3.53
CA VAL A 224 3.90 15.61 3.56
C VAL A 224 3.34 14.76 4.70
N THR A 225 3.37 13.44 4.56
CA THR A 225 2.90 12.48 5.58
C THR A 225 4.04 11.59 6.06
N GLY A 226 3.82 10.79 7.12
CA GLY A 226 4.88 10.01 7.78
C GLY A 226 5.76 10.89 8.66
N LYS A 227 5.25 12.03 9.14
CA LYS A 227 5.98 12.96 9.99
C LYS A 227 6.14 12.41 11.42
N PRO A 228 7.10 12.91 12.21
CA PRO A 228 7.16 12.65 13.64
C PRO A 228 5.86 13.10 14.32
N LEU A 229 5.45 12.42 15.40
CA LEU A 229 4.21 12.74 16.12
C LEU A 229 4.15 14.22 16.57
N ASN A 230 5.29 14.75 17.03
CA ASN A 230 5.40 16.15 17.48
C ASN A 230 5.38 17.17 16.33
N GLN A 231 5.30 16.73 15.07
CA GLN A 231 5.20 17.57 13.88
C GLN A 231 3.96 17.23 13.03
N GLY A 232 2.85 16.86 13.67
CA GLY A 232 1.60 16.56 12.97
C GLY A 232 1.54 15.15 12.37
N GLY A 233 2.45 14.25 12.77
CA GLY A 233 2.31 12.82 12.50
C GLY A 233 1.07 12.22 13.17
N VAL A 234 0.58 11.09 12.65
CA VAL A 234 -0.55 10.37 13.24
C VAL A 234 -0.09 9.13 14.00
N ARG A 235 -0.68 8.89 15.17
CA ARG A 235 -0.43 7.64 15.92
C ARG A 235 -0.90 6.43 15.12
N GLY A 236 -0.20 5.31 15.25
CA GLY A 236 -0.51 4.08 14.52
C GLY A 236 0.02 4.02 13.08
N ARG A 237 0.65 5.09 12.54
CA ARG A 237 1.17 5.08 11.16
C ARG A 237 2.25 4.04 10.92
N THR A 238 3.19 3.87 11.86
CA THR A 238 4.33 2.95 11.71
C THR A 238 3.87 1.49 11.62
N GLU A 239 2.88 1.11 12.43
CA GLU A 239 2.30 -0.24 12.46
C GLU A 239 1.27 -0.50 11.37
N ALA A 240 0.72 0.56 10.75
CA ALA A 240 -0.43 0.45 9.84
C ALA A 240 -0.21 -0.49 8.65
N THR A 241 0.99 -0.56 8.08
CA THR A 241 1.26 -1.46 6.95
C THR A 241 1.22 -2.92 7.39
N GLY A 242 1.93 -3.30 8.47
CA GLY A 242 1.93 -4.67 8.98
C GLY A 242 0.57 -5.11 9.52
N LYS A 243 -0.14 -4.18 10.19
CA LYS A 243 -1.54 -4.38 10.59
C LYS A 243 -2.47 -4.55 9.40
N GLY A 244 -2.23 -3.83 8.31
CA GLY A 244 -2.95 -3.95 7.06
C GLY A 244 -2.82 -5.35 6.44
N VAL A 245 -1.61 -5.93 6.46
CA VAL A 245 -1.37 -7.31 6.01
C VAL A 245 -2.23 -8.30 6.79
N TYR A 246 -2.28 -8.15 8.12
CA TYR A 246 -3.15 -8.96 8.97
C TYR A 246 -4.64 -8.78 8.61
N ILE A 247 -5.14 -7.54 8.54
CA ILE A 247 -6.56 -7.26 8.24
C ILE A 247 -6.94 -7.83 6.87
N ALA A 248 -6.09 -7.58 5.86
CA ALA A 248 -6.27 -8.08 4.51
C ALA A 248 -6.36 -9.60 4.49
N THR A 249 -5.45 -10.28 5.18
CA THR A 249 -5.44 -11.75 5.27
C THR A 249 -6.65 -12.28 6.00
N ASN A 250 -7.01 -11.68 7.15
CA ASN A 250 -8.18 -12.06 7.92
C ASN A 250 -9.49 -11.90 7.14
N CYS A 251 -9.57 -10.87 6.28
CA CYS A 251 -10.73 -10.63 5.42
C CYS A 251 -11.00 -11.81 4.49
N PHE A 252 -9.97 -12.46 3.93
CA PHE A 252 -10.14 -13.67 3.12
C PHE A 252 -10.22 -14.93 3.98
N ALA A 253 -9.45 -15.03 5.07
CA ALA A 253 -9.38 -16.20 5.91
C ALA A 253 -10.69 -16.53 6.63
N ARG A 254 -11.55 -15.53 6.89
CA ARG A 254 -12.89 -15.75 7.47
C ARG A 254 -13.91 -16.30 6.46
N GLU A 255 -13.63 -16.23 5.17
CA GLU A 255 -14.60 -16.58 4.12
C GLU A 255 -14.49 -18.06 3.76
N THR A 256 -15.52 -18.83 4.10
CA THR A 256 -15.54 -20.30 3.93
C THR A 256 -15.27 -20.75 2.50
N ASN A 257 -15.78 -20.02 1.50
CA ASN A 257 -15.59 -20.40 0.11
C ASN A 257 -14.13 -20.27 -0.32
N TRP A 258 -13.45 -19.18 0.05
CA TRP A 258 -12.04 -18.96 -0.28
C TRP A 258 -11.13 -19.98 0.41
N MET A 259 -11.41 -20.29 1.69
CA MET A 259 -10.61 -21.25 2.44
C MET A 259 -10.78 -22.69 1.94
N ARG A 260 -12.00 -23.06 1.53
CA ARG A 260 -12.27 -24.36 0.90
C ARG A 260 -11.50 -24.54 -0.41
N GLU A 261 -11.41 -23.52 -1.26
CA GLU A 261 -10.68 -23.58 -2.54
C GLU A 261 -9.20 -23.92 -2.37
N ILE A 262 -8.59 -23.48 -1.27
CA ILE A 262 -7.17 -23.71 -0.97
C ILE A 262 -6.93 -24.86 0.03
N GLY A 263 -8.01 -25.51 0.50
CA GLY A 263 -7.95 -26.65 1.43
C GLY A 263 -7.56 -26.26 2.86
N LEU A 264 -8.00 -25.10 3.34
CA LEU A 264 -7.84 -24.67 4.73
C LEU A 264 -9.20 -24.49 5.41
N GLU A 265 -9.22 -24.63 6.74
CA GLU A 265 -10.37 -24.22 7.55
C GLU A 265 -10.45 -22.70 7.72
N PRO A 266 -11.66 -22.12 7.83
CA PRO A 266 -11.86 -20.69 8.10
C PRO A 266 -11.25 -20.21 9.42
N GLY A 267 -10.88 -18.94 9.45
CA GLY A 267 -10.25 -18.28 10.60
C GLY A 267 -8.73 -18.25 10.52
N LEU A 268 -8.08 -17.69 11.54
CA LEU A 268 -6.61 -17.57 11.62
C LEU A 268 -6.02 -18.35 12.80
N GLU A 269 -6.83 -18.64 13.82
CA GLU A 269 -6.38 -19.31 15.03
C GLU A 269 -5.72 -20.66 14.74
N GLY A 270 -4.58 -20.92 15.37
CA GLY A 270 -3.81 -22.16 15.20
C GLY A 270 -2.99 -22.25 13.92
N LYS A 271 -3.23 -21.41 12.90
CA LYS A 271 -2.47 -21.42 11.65
C LYS A 271 -1.00 -21.03 11.84
N THR A 272 -0.14 -21.61 11.03
CA THR A 272 1.30 -21.39 11.03
C THR A 272 1.71 -20.31 10.04
N VAL A 273 2.61 -19.41 10.46
CA VAL A 273 3.00 -18.23 9.70
C VAL A 273 4.52 -18.15 9.58
N ILE A 274 5.02 -17.88 8.38
CA ILE A 274 6.42 -17.51 8.11
C ILE A 274 6.44 -16.08 7.57
N VAL A 275 7.33 -15.25 8.10
CA VAL A 275 7.48 -13.84 7.69
C VAL A 275 8.88 -13.59 7.16
N GLN A 276 8.97 -13.08 5.94
CA GLN A 276 10.24 -12.64 5.35
C GLN A 276 10.41 -11.13 5.54
N GLY A 277 11.52 -10.75 6.18
CA GLY A 277 11.82 -9.41 6.65
C GLY A 277 11.21 -9.16 8.03
N PHE A 278 12.01 -8.74 9.00
CA PHE A 278 11.54 -8.36 10.34
C PHE A 278 11.68 -6.85 10.58
N GLY A 279 11.56 -6.05 9.51
CA GLY A 279 11.44 -4.58 9.58
C GLY A 279 10.04 -4.14 10.01
N ASN A 280 9.69 -2.87 9.77
CA ASN A 280 8.38 -2.31 10.16
C ASN A 280 7.21 -3.19 9.71
N VAL A 281 7.14 -3.56 8.43
CA VAL A 281 6.00 -4.34 7.91
C VAL A 281 5.94 -5.72 8.56
N GLY A 282 7.03 -6.49 8.49
CA GLY A 282 7.05 -7.86 8.95
C GLY A 282 6.94 -8.02 10.47
N GLN A 283 7.58 -7.14 11.26
CA GLN A 283 7.46 -7.16 12.72
C GLN A 283 6.01 -6.94 13.14
N TYR A 284 5.36 -5.87 12.68
CA TYR A 284 3.99 -5.58 13.07
C TYR A 284 3.00 -6.62 12.51
N ALA A 285 3.24 -7.16 11.31
CA ALA A 285 2.46 -8.29 10.80
C ALA A 285 2.58 -9.49 11.76
N ALA A 286 3.80 -9.93 12.09
CA ALA A 286 4.03 -11.04 13.02
C ALA A 286 3.34 -10.83 14.37
N GLU A 287 3.41 -9.62 14.92
CA GLU A 287 2.72 -9.26 16.18
C GLU A 287 1.20 -9.40 16.06
N HIS A 288 0.60 -8.95 14.96
CA HIS A 288 -0.85 -9.02 14.75
C HIS A 288 -1.36 -10.43 14.50
N PHE A 289 -0.65 -11.23 13.69
CA PHE A 289 -0.97 -12.65 13.50
C PHE A 289 -0.83 -13.44 14.81
N HIS A 290 0.23 -13.18 15.59
CA HIS A 290 0.40 -13.80 16.91
C HIS A 290 -0.75 -13.44 17.87
N LYS A 291 -1.18 -12.16 17.92
CA LYS A 291 -2.34 -11.72 18.72
C LYS A 291 -3.64 -12.38 18.28
N ALA A 292 -3.77 -12.76 17.01
CA ALA A 292 -4.93 -13.46 16.47
C ALA A 292 -4.89 -14.99 16.67
N GLY A 293 -3.93 -15.51 17.45
CA GLY A 293 -3.83 -16.92 17.76
C GLY A 293 -3.03 -17.75 16.75
N CYS A 294 -2.38 -17.12 15.77
CA CYS A 294 -1.47 -17.83 14.87
C CYS A 294 -0.14 -18.18 15.56
N LYS A 295 0.49 -19.25 15.08
CA LYS A 295 1.86 -19.63 15.44
C LYS A 295 2.81 -19.06 14.40
N VAL A 296 3.51 -17.99 14.74
CA VAL A 296 4.59 -17.47 13.87
C VAL A 296 5.81 -18.39 14.06
N ILE A 297 6.04 -19.28 13.12
CA ILE A 297 7.04 -20.35 13.23
C ILE A 297 8.37 -19.99 12.57
N GLY A 298 8.39 -18.97 11.71
CA GLY A 298 9.61 -18.59 10.99
C GLY A 298 9.73 -17.09 10.73
N ILE A 299 10.94 -16.56 10.90
CA ILE A 299 11.31 -15.18 10.56
C ILE A 299 12.58 -15.23 9.69
N ILE A 300 12.55 -14.60 8.52
CA ILE A 300 13.70 -14.51 7.61
C ILE A 300 14.22 -13.08 7.65
N GLU A 301 15.51 -12.88 7.86
CA GLU A 301 16.23 -11.62 7.65
C GLU A 301 17.39 -11.84 6.68
N ARG A 302 18.05 -10.75 6.27
CA ARG A 302 19.15 -10.80 5.29
C ARG A 302 20.30 -11.72 5.70
N ASP A 303 20.61 -11.80 6.99
CA ASP A 303 21.78 -12.48 7.55
C ASP A 303 21.45 -13.78 8.30
N VAL A 304 20.17 -14.07 8.55
CA VAL A 304 19.74 -15.24 9.33
C VAL A 304 18.26 -15.58 9.08
N SER A 305 17.93 -16.87 9.14
CA SER A 305 16.56 -17.36 9.24
C SER A 305 16.37 -17.99 10.62
N LEU A 306 15.33 -17.60 11.35
CA LEU A 306 14.95 -18.20 12.63
C LEU A 306 13.73 -19.09 12.45
N HIS A 307 13.77 -20.30 13.02
CA HIS A 307 12.67 -21.25 13.00
C HIS A 307 12.34 -21.75 14.41
N CYS A 308 11.05 -21.91 14.69
CA CYS A 308 10.54 -22.51 15.92
C CYS A 308 9.17 -23.14 15.61
N PRO A 309 9.07 -24.47 15.47
CA PRO A 309 7.81 -25.16 15.15
C PRO A 309 6.68 -24.88 16.14
N THR A 310 7.02 -24.61 17.41
CA THR A 310 6.04 -24.30 18.47
C THR A 310 5.63 -22.82 18.49
N GLY A 311 6.27 -21.97 17.69
CA GLY A 311 6.05 -20.53 17.63
C GLY A 311 7.17 -19.72 18.28
N ILE A 312 7.50 -18.59 17.67
CA ILE A 312 8.52 -17.63 18.12
C ILE A 312 7.88 -16.60 19.06
N ASP A 313 8.55 -16.28 20.16
CA ASP A 313 8.20 -15.17 21.07
C ASP A 313 8.45 -13.83 20.36
N ILE A 314 7.47 -13.33 19.59
CA ILE A 314 7.60 -12.14 18.75
C ILE A 314 7.93 -10.88 19.57
N LYS A 315 7.35 -10.74 20.78
CA LYS A 315 7.67 -9.62 21.67
C LYS A 315 9.10 -9.72 22.21
N GLY A 316 9.54 -10.92 22.58
CA GLY A 316 10.92 -11.19 22.96
C GLY A 316 11.90 -10.88 21.83
N LEU A 317 11.59 -11.32 20.60
CA LEU A 317 12.41 -11.10 19.42
C LEU A 317 12.52 -9.60 19.07
N GLY A 318 11.42 -8.85 19.16
CA GLY A 318 11.43 -7.40 18.94
C GLY A 318 12.32 -6.64 19.94
N ARG A 319 12.29 -7.04 21.23
CA ARG A 319 13.20 -6.50 22.25
C ARG A 319 14.65 -6.84 21.95
N TYR A 320 14.93 -8.11 21.65
CA TYR A 320 16.27 -8.58 21.28
C TYR A 320 16.83 -7.81 20.07
N LYS A 321 16.04 -7.63 19.01
CA LYS A 321 16.45 -6.83 17.84
C LYS A 321 16.74 -5.37 18.21
N THR A 322 15.96 -4.79 19.12
CA THR A 322 16.15 -3.40 19.54
C THR A 322 17.47 -3.22 20.29
N GLU A 323 17.81 -4.17 21.16
CA GLU A 323 19.02 -4.20 21.99
C GLU A 323 20.27 -4.56 21.19
N HIS A 324 20.22 -5.63 20.39
CA HIS A 324 21.38 -6.19 19.68
C HIS A 324 21.52 -5.73 18.22
N LYS A 325 20.53 -5.02 17.68
CA LYS A 325 20.46 -4.58 16.27
C LYS A 325 20.45 -5.71 15.23
N THR A 326 20.30 -6.96 15.65
CA THR A 326 20.13 -8.14 14.81
C THR A 326 19.15 -9.11 15.49
N ILE A 327 18.58 -10.03 14.72
CA ILE A 327 17.82 -11.17 15.26
C ILE A 327 18.70 -12.42 15.42
N LYS A 328 19.93 -12.40 14.88
CA LYS A 328 20.86 -13.52 14.94
C LYS A 328 21.24 -13.85 16.39
N GLY A 329 21.34 -15.14 16.71
CA GLY A 329 21.61 -15.62 18.07
C GLY A 329 20.46 -15.48 19.06
N PHE A 330 19.22 -15.20 18.62
CA PHE A 330 18.08 -15.14 19.53
C PHE A 330 17.85 -16.50 20.24
N PRO A 331 17.93 -16.58 21.57
CA PRO A 331 18.06 -17.87 22.28
C PRO A 331 16.80 -18.74 22.29
N LYS A 332 15.63 -18.18 21.95
CA LYS A 332 14.34 -18.89 21.96
C LYS A 332 13.88 -19.32 20.56
N ALA A 333 14.76 -19.29 19.56
CA ALA A 333 14.52 -19.85 18.23
C ALA A 333 15.82 -20.45 17.70
N THR A 334 15.73 -21.39 16.76
CA THR A 334 16.92 -21.99 16.14
C THR A 334 17.23 -21.30 14.82
N GLU A 335 18.52 -21.10 14.55
CA GLU A 335 18.95 -20.66 13.21
C GLU A 335 18.70 -21.79 12.20
N PHE A 336 18.07 -21.45 11.09
CA PHE A 336 17.68 -22.37 10.04
C PHE A 336 18.64 -22.23 8.86
N ALA A 337 19.32 -23.33 8.50
CA ALA A 337 20.35 -23.32 7.47
C ALA A 337 19.81 -23.40 6.02
N GLY A 338 18.55 -23.80 5.84
CA GLY A 338 17.92 -23.95 4.52
C GLY A 338 17.17 -22.69 4.06
N ASP A 339 16.44 -22.83 2.96
CA ASP A 339 15.52 -21.79 2.48
C ASP A 339 14.19 -21.88 3.23
N LEU A 340 14.07 -21.07 4.29
CA LEU A 340 12.87 -21.02 5.13
C LEU A 340 11.63 -20.53 4.37
N LEU A 341 11.78 -19.88 3.20
CA LEU A 341 10.66 -19.49 2.34
C LEU A 341 9.90 -20.73 1.81
N LEU A 342 10.56 -21.88 1.74
CA LEU A 342 10.03 -23.14 1.20
C LEU A 342 9.53 -24.11 2.29
N GLU A 343 9.64 -23.72 3.55
CA GLU A 343 9.24 -24.55 4.68
C GLU A 343 7.70 -24.66 4.78
N GLN A 344 7.22 -25.73 5.42
CA GLN A 344 5.78 -25.95 5.56
C GLN A 344 5.17 -24.89 6.48
N CYS A 345 4.22 -24.12 5.97
CA CYS A 345 3.37 -23.21 6.74
C CYS A 345 1.99 -23.06 6.08
N ASP A 346 1.04 -22.43 6.75
CA ASP A 346 -0.25 -22.08 6.16
C ASP A 346 -0.17 -20.74 5.42
N ILE A 347 0.53 -19.77 6.02
CA ILE A 347 0.61 -18.38 5.56
C ILE A 347 2.07 -17.96 5.42
N LEU A 348 2.43 -17.47 4.23
CA LEU A 348 3.73 -16.85 3.94
C LEU A 348 3.57 -15.35 3.74
N ILE A 349 4.36 -14.55 4.43
CA ILE A 349 4.32 -13.08 4.39
C ILE A 349 5.64 -12.53 3.85
N PRO A 350 5.78 -12.30 2.52
CA PRO A 350 6.92 -11.60 1.97
C PRO A 350 6.83 -10.10 2.28
N ALA A 351 7.73 -9.60 3.14
CA ALA A 351 7.76 -8.23 3.64
C ALA A 351 9.16 -7.59 3.61
N ALA A 352 10.05 -8.05 2.72
CA ALA A 352 11.41 -7.57 2.56
C ALA A 352 11.62 -6.79 1.24
N VAL A 353 11.80 -7.51 0.12
CA VAL A 353 12.15 -6.96 -1.21
C VAL A 353 11.20 -7.47 -2.29
N GLU A 354 11.15 -6.76 -3.42
CA GLU A 354 10.49 -7.21 -4.64
C GLU A 354 11.08 -8.51 -5.17
N LYS A 355 10.30 -9.22 -5.99
CA LYS A 355 10.71 -10.43 -6.74
C LYS A 355 11.34 -11.55 -5.89
N SER A 356 10.96 -11.64 -4.62
CA SER A 356 11.35 -12.73 -3.71
C SER A 356 10.74 -14.10 -4.11
N ILE A 357 9.62 -14.08 -4.84
CA ILE A 357 8.90 -15.27 -5.31
C ILE A 357 8.92 -15.27 -6.83
N THR A 358 9.72 -16.18 -7.39
CA THR A 358 10.00 -16.31 -8.83
C THR A 358 9.52 -17.68 -9.34
N ALA A 359 9.54 -17.87 -10.66
CA ALA A 359 9.14 -19.16 -11.24
C ALA A 359 9.96 -20.35 -10.73
N GLU A 360 11.19 -20.11 -10.24
CA GLU A 360 12.11 -21.13 -9.74
C GLU A 360 11.67 -21.69 -8.38
N ASN A 361 11.22 -20.81 -7.48
CA ASN A 361 10.85 -21.18 -6.11
C ASN A 361 9.33 -21.37 -5.93
N ALA A 362 8.50 -20.76 -6.79
CA ALA A 362 7.03 -20.84 -6.69
C ALA A 362 6.48 -22.27 -6.72
N LYS A 363 7.16 -23.21 -7.38
CA LYS A 363 6.77 -24.63 -7.41
C LYS A 363 7.04 -25.35 -6.07
N LYS A 364 7.99 -24.84 -5.29
CA LYS A 364 8.46 -25.43 -4.03
C LYS A 364 7.78 -24.84 -2.81
N ILE A 365 7.17 -23.65 -2.92
CA ILE A 365 6.43 -23.01 -1.82
C ILE A 365 5.32 -23.95 -1.33
N LYS A 366 5.25 -24.17 -0.02
CA LYS A 366 4.28 -25.07 0.62
C LYS A 366 3.09 -24.34 1.26
N ALA A 367 3.18 -23.02 1.40
CA ALA A 367 2.12 -22.17 1.92
C ALA A 367 0.83 -22.25 1.09
N LYS A 368 -0.31 -22.05 1.75
CA LYS A 368 -1.63 -21.98 1.10
C LYS A 368 -2.11 -20.55 0.88
N ILE A 369 -1.62 -19.62 1.69
CA ILE A 369 -1.86 -18.17 1.56
C ILE A 369 -0.51 -17.47 1.45
N ILE A 370 -0.41 -16.53 0.50
CA ILE A 370 0.71 -15.60 0.39
C ILE A 370 0.15 -14.19 0.58
N ALA A 371 0.56 -13.49 1.63
CA ALA A 371 0.11 -12.15 1.96
C ALA A 371 1.21 -11.12 1.67
N GLU A 372 1.10 -10.43 0.54
CA GLU A 372 2.18 -9.58 0.01
C GLU A 372 2.36 -8.26 0.79
N GLY A 373 3.20 -8.29 1.82
CA GLY A 373 3.55 -7.12 2.62
C GLY A 373 4.50 -6.15 1.91
N ALA A 374 5.42 -6.67 1.08
CA ALA A 374 6.30 -5.89 0.22
C ALA A 374 5.57 -5.45 -1.08
N ASN A 375 6.17 -4.55 -1.85
CA ASN A 375 5.67 -4.23 -3.21
C ASN A 375 6.30 -5.21 -4.21
N GLY A 376 5.48 -5.83 -5.05
CA GLY A 376 5.87 -6.78 -6.08
C GLY A 376 6.74 -7.96 -5.63
N PRO A 377 6.51 -8.61 -4.47
CA PRO A 377 7.34 -9.74 -4.07
C PRO A 377 7.18 -10.94 -5.01
N THR A 378 6.06 -11.05 -5.75
CA THR A 378 5.78 -12.17 -6.65
C THR A 378 5.85 -11.72 -8.11
N THR A 379 6.65 -12.42 -8.91
CA THR A 379 6.70 -12.21 -10.37
C THR A 379 5.45 -12.74 -11.08
N PRO A 380 5.07 -12.22 -12.25
CA PRO A 380 3.88 -12.70 -12.99
C PRO A 380 3.97 -14.20 -13.35
N ALA A 381 5.16 -14.70 -13.65
CA ALA A 381 5.40 -16.11 -13.91
C ALA A 381 5.16 -16.97 -12.65
N ALA A 382 5.60 -16.50 -11.47
CA ALA A 382 5.32 -17.16 -10.20
C ALA A 382 3.83 -17.13 -9.85
N ASP A 383 3.16 -15.99 -10.04
CA ASP A 383 1.74 -15.79 -9.76
C ASP A 383 0.89 -16.84 -10.50
N LYS A 384 1.19 -17.11 -11.77
CA LYS A 384 0.56 -18.16 -12.56
C LYS A 384 0.74 -19.57 -11.96
N ILE A 385 1.97 -19.92 -11.58
CA ILE A 385 2.29 -21.22 -10.96
C ILE A 385 1.53 -21.39 -9.63
N LEU A 386 1.47 -20.34 -8.82
CA LEU A 386 0.79 -20.36 -7.52
C LEU A 386 -0.72 -20.55 -7.70
N GLN A 387 -1.33 -19.87 -8.68
CA GLN A 387 -2.75 -20.05 -9.02
C GLN A 387 -3.05 -21.48 -9.47
N GLU A 388 -2.24 -22.07 -10.36
CA GLU A 388 -2.38 -23.46 -10.81
C GLU A 388 -2.29 -24.46 -9.65
N ARG A 389 -1.51 -24.13 -8.61
CA ARG A 389 -1.33 -24.92 -7.39
C ARG A 389 -2.39 -24.62 -6.31
N ARG A 390 -3.40 -23.80 -6.63
CA ARG A 390 -4.46 -23.37 -5.71
C ARG A 390 -3.92 -22.70 -4.44
N ILE A 391 -2.94 -21.81 -4.60
CA ILE A 391 -2.42 -20.96 -3.54
C ILE A 391 -3.07 -19.59 -3.65
N LEU A 392 -3.61 -19.09 -2.55
CA LEU A 392 -4.24 -17.77 -2.49
C LEU A 392 -3.18 -16.68 -2.35
N VAL A 393 -2.97 -15.89 -3.39
CA VAL A 393 -2.09 -14.71 -3.34
C VAL A 393 -2.93 -13.47 -3.08
N ILE A 394 -2.76 -12.86 -1.92
CA ILE A 394 -3.41 -11.59 -1.57
C ILE A 394 -2.48 -10.47 -2.03
N PRO A 395 -2.84 -9.74 -3.11
CA PRO A 395 -1.90 -8.92 -3.85
C PRO A 395 -1.47 -7.69 -3.07
N ASP A 396 -0.21 -7.29 -3.27
CA ASP A 396 0.44 -6.11 -2.69
C ASP A 396 -0.36 -4.81 -2.86
N LEU A 397 -1.05 -4.67 -3.99
CA LEU A 397 -1.96 -3.55 -4.29
C LEU A 397 -3.00 -3.31 -3.18
N TYR A 398 -3.42 -4.38 -2.50
CA TYR A 398 -4.39 -4.36 -1.42
C TYR A 398 -3.73 -4.64 -0.07
N CYS A 399 -2.90 -5.69 0.01
CA CYS A 399 -2.40 -6.26 1.26
C CYS A 399 -1.56 -5.24 2.08
N ASN A 400 -0.72 -4.45 1.42
CA ASN A 400 0.14 -3.46 2.08
C ASN A 400 -0.42 -2.03 2.08
N ALA A 401 -1.67 -1.84 1.62
CA ALA A 401 -2.27 -0.53 1.46
C ALA A 401 -2.57 0.19 2.80
N GLY A 402 -2.46 -0.49 3.94
CA GLY A 402 -2.64 0.15 5.24
C GLY A 402 -1.70 1.32 5.52
N GLY A 403 -0.50 1.30 4.91
CA GLY A 403 0.42 2.44 4.97
C GLY A 403 -0.14 3.70 4.31
N VAL A 404 -0.75 3.59 3.12
CA VAL A 404 -1.33 4.75 2.43
C VAL A 404 -2.62 5.22 3.12
N THR A 405 -3.42 4.29 3.65
CA THR A 405 -4.63 4.62 4.43
C THR A 405 -4.29 5.40 5.70
N ALA A 406 -3.27 4.99 6.45
CA ALA A 406 -2.85 5.74 7.63
C ALA A 406 -2.20 7.09 7.25
N SER A 407 -1.49 7.18 6.13
CA SER A 407 -1.02 8.47 5.59
C SER A 407 -2.19 9.38 5.19
N TYR A 408 -3.29 8.84 4.68
CA TYR A 408 -4.52 9.60 4.42
C TYR A 408 -5.13 10.14 5.72
N PHE A 409 -5.19 9.34 6.78
CA PHE A 409 -5.64 9.83 8.09
C PHE A 409 -4.71 10.90 8.67
N GLU A 410 -3.39 10.78 8.47
CA GLU A 410 -2.45 11.83 8.83
C GLU A 410 -2.71 13.12 8.05
N TYR A 411 -2.97 13.01 6.74
CA TYR A 411 -3.33 14.16 5.91
C TYR A 411 -4.61 14.82 6.45
N LEU A 412 -5.69 14.04 6.67
CA LEU A 412 -6.94 14.55 7.24
C LEU A 412 -6.75 15.21 8.62
N LYS A 413 -5.95 14.62 9.51
CA LYS A 413 -5.64 15.21 10.82
C LYS A 413 -5.05 16.62 10.66
N ASN A 414 -4.10 16.78 9.73
CA ASN A 414 -3.44 18.05 9.49
C ASN A 414 -4.36 19.07 8.81
N ILE A 415 -5.30 18.64 7.96
CA ILE A 415 -6.33 19.51 7.38
C ILE A 415 -7.40 19.93 8.40
N ASN A 416 -7.77 19.05 9.33
CA ASN A 416 -8.77 19.33 10.35
C ASN A 416 -8.22 20.11 11.56
N HIS A 417 -6.89 20.26 11.67
CA HIS A 417 -6.22 20.95 12.77
C HIS A 417 -6.56 20.39 14.16
N ILE A 418 -6.99 19.13 14.23
CA ILE A 418 -7.39 18.47 15.47
C ILE A 418 -6.96 17.01 15.50
N SER A 419 -6.57 16.53 16.68
CA SER A 419 -6.29 15.10 16.89
C SER A 419 -7.60 14.33 16.96
N PHE A 420 -7.64 13.14 16.34
CA PHE A 420 -8.85 12.32 16.35
C PHE A 420 -9.28 11.96 17.77
N GLY A 421 -10.60 12.01 18.00
CA GLY A 421 -11.23 11.75 19.29
C GLY A 421 -11.05 12.81 20.38
N LYS A 422 -10.26 13.86 20.14
CA LYS A 422 -10.02 14.94 21.13
C LYS A 422 -11.31 15.58 21.65
N LEU A 423 -12.33 15.71 20.80
CA LEU A 423 -13.63 16.30 21.17
C LEU A 423 -14.64 15.27 21.67
N SER A 424 -14.49 13.99 21.30
CA SER A 424 -15.56 13.00 21.48
C SER A 424 -15.29 11.95 22.55
N PHE A 425 -14.03 11.59 22.83
CA PHE A 425 -13.73 10.44 23.71
C PHE A 425 -14.38 10.51 25.09
N ARG A 426 -14.33 11.67 25.76
CA ARG A 426 -14.97 11.82 27.09
C ARG A 426 -16.49 11.76 27.01
N HIS A 427 -17.06 12.36 25.98
CA HIS A 427 -18.51 12.38 25.78
C HIS A 427 -19.03 10.97 25.43
N GLU A 428 -18.39 10.27 24.51
CA GLU A 428 -18.70 8.89 24.13
C GLU A 428 -18.55 7.93 25.32
N ALA A 429 -17.45 8.03 26.08
CA ALA A 429 -17.24 7.20 27.26
C ALA A 429 -18.24 7.49 28.38
N HIS A 430 -18.76 8.71 28.48
CA HIS A 430 -19.86 9.02 29.40
C HIS A 430 -21.17 8.41 28.91
N ASN A 431 -21.55 8.64 27.65
CA ASN A 431 -22.78 8.08 27.06
C ASN A 431 -22.83 6.55 27.17
N LEU A 432 -21.70 5.85 26.93
CA LEU A 432 -21.65 4.40 27.07
C LEU A 432 -21.81 3.94 28.53
N ARG A 433 -21.30 4.70 29.50
CA ARG A 433 -21.55 4.41 30.94
C ARG A 433 -23.02 4.61 31.29
N GLU A 434 -23.65 5.68 30.79
CA GLU A 434 -25.08 5.93 30.98
C GLU A 434 -25.95 4.82 30.36
N VAL A 435 -25.58 4.30 29.19
CA VAL A 435 -26.26 3.15 28.58
C VAL A 435 -26.14 1.90 29.47
N LEU A 436 -24.95 1.58 29.99
CA LEU A 436 -24.79 0.44 30.91
C LEU A 436 -25.58 0.63 32.20
N ALA A 437 -25.61 1.85 32.74
CA ALA A 437 -26.39 2.20 33.92
C ALA A 437 -27.90 2.06 33.67
N SER A 438 -28.39 2.55 32.52
CA SER A 438 -29.79 2.45 32.12
C SER A 438 -30.24 0.99 31.92
N VAL A 439 -29.39 0.15 31.32
CA VAL A 439 -29.66 -1.30 31.23
C VAL A 439 -29.72 -1.93 32.62
N GLN A 440 -28.80 -1.57 33.51
CA GLN A 440 -28.80 -2.07 34.89
C GLN A 440 -30.05 -1.64 35.66
N GLU A 441 -30.45 -0.38 35.55
CA GLU A 441 -31.67 0.15 36.18
C GLU A 441 -32.93 -0.52 35.65
N SER A 442 -33.03 -0.72 34.33
CA SER A 442 -34.15 -1.42 33.69
C SER A 442 -34.27 -2.87 34.20
N LEU A 443 -33.14 -3.58 34.32
CA LEU A 443 -33.13 -4.95 34.85
C LEU A 443 -33.54 -4.99 36.32
N ARG A 444 -33.07 -4.03 37.14
CA ARG A 444 -33.46 -3.93 38.55
C ARG A 444 -34.96 -3.67 38.70
N SER A 445 -35.52 -2.77 37.89
CA SER A 445 -36.96 -2.48 37.87
C SER A 445 -37.80 -3.71 37.47
N ALA A 446 -37.24 -4.62 36.67
CA ALA A 446 -37.86 -5.90 36.34
C ALA A 446 -37.65 -7.00 37.40
N GLY A 447 -37.08 -6.66 38.56
CA GLY A 447 -36.79 -7.60 39.65
C GLY A 447 -35.49 -8.41 39.46
N VAL A 448 -34.68 -8.09 38.44
CA VAL A 448 -33.40 -8.77 38.17
C VAL A 448 -32.25 -7.97 38.78
N CYS A 449 -31.75 -8.42 39.93
CA CYS A 449 -30.62 -7.78 40.63
C CYS A 449 -29.27 -8.24 40.08
N VAL A 450 -28.83 -7.65 38.97
CA VAL A 450 -27.50 -7.88 38.38
C VAL A 450 -26.70 -6.58 38.28
N THR A 451 -25.37 -6.70 38.29
CA THR A 451 -24.46 -5.59 38.01
C THR A 451 -23.96 -5.70 36.58
N VAL A 452 -24.16 -4.66 35.78
CA VAL A 452 -23.73 -4.62 34.38
C VAL A 452 -22.35 -3.97 34.34
N LEU A 453 -21.32 -4.77 34.03
CA LEU A 453 -19.93 -4.32 34.00
C LEU A 453 -19.37 -4.35 32.57
N PRO A 454 -18.47 -3.41 32.21
CA PRO A 454 -17.82 -3.44 30.90
C PRO A 454 -16.86 -4.63 30.79
N THR A 455 -16.78 -5.21 29.60
CA THR A 455 -15.74 -6.20 29.26
C THR A 455 -14.35 -5.55 29.23
N LYS A 456 -13.27 -6.35 29.19
CA LYS A 456 -11.89 -5.84 29.08
C LYS A 456 -11.71 -4.87 27.92
N GLN A 457 -12.32 -5.16 26.77
CA GLN A 457 -12.23 -4.34 25.57
C GLN A 457 -13.01 -3.03 25.72
N LEU A 458 -14.22 -3.07 26.28
CA LEU A 458 -15.00 -1.85 26.51
C LEU A 458 -14.36 -0.96 27.58
N LYS A 459 -13.76 -1.56 28.61
CA LYS A 459 -13.00 -0.84 29.64
C LYS A 459 -11.80 -0.09 29.05
N HIS A 460 -11.11 -0.66 28.05
CA HIS A 460 -10.06 0.05 27.32
C HIS A 460 -10.61 1.33 26.67
N TYR A 461 -11.75 1.29 25.99
CA TYR A 461 -12.36 2.48 25.39
C TYR A 461 -12.78 3.53 26.43
N PHE A 462 -13.17 3.11 27.64
CA PHE A 462 -13.58 4.02 28.72
C PHE A 462 -12.43 4.81 29.34
N GLU A 463 -11.24 4.21 29.37
CA GLU A 463 -10.11 4.69 30.16
C GLU A 463 -8.92 5.11 29.29
N HIS A 464 -8.74 4.50 28.12
CA HIS A 464 -7.52 4.56 27.32
C HIS A 464 -7.76 4.81 25.82
N ALA A 465 -8.98 5.16 25.39
CA ALA A 465 -9.26 5.50 23.99
C ALA A 465 -8.29 6.57 23.47
N SER A 466 -7.71 6.29 22.32
CA SER A 466 -6.61 7.08 21.75
C SER A 466 -6.77 7.29 20.25
N GLU A 467 -6.01 8.24 19.70
CA GLU A 467 -5.94 8.46 18.24
C GLU A 467 -5.56 7.17 17.48
N ALA A 468 -4.76 6.29 18.09
CA ALA A 468 -4.37 5.01 17.48
C ALA A 468 -5.57 4.06 17.32
N ASP A 469 -6.55 4.11 18.22
CA ASP A 469 -7.76 3.29 18.15
C ASP A 469 -8.66 3.74 17.00
N VAL A 470 -8.79 5.06 16.79
CA VAL A 470 -9.54 5.62 15.66
C VAL A 470 -8.87 5.27 14.33
N VAL A 471 -7.55 5.39 14.26
CA VAL A 471 -6.77 4.98 13.07
C VAL A 471 -6.92 3.48 12.83
N SER A 472 -6.90 2.66 13.89
CA SER A 472 -7.08 1.22 13.81
C SER A 472 -8.44 0.83 13.24
N SER A 473 -9.52 1.38 13.78
CA SER A 473 -10.88 1.08 13.33
C SER A 473 -11.12 1.58 11.91
N GLY A 474 -10.66 2.79 11.59
CA GLY A 474 -10.72 3.34 10.23
C GLY A 474 -9.94 2.48 9.23
N LEU A 475 -8.75 2.00 9.61
CA LEU A 475 -7.95 1.10 8.77
C LEU A 475 -8.68 -0.21 8.50
N GLN A 476 -9.28 -0.81 9.53
CA GLN A 476 -10.07 -2.04 9.39
C GLN A 476 -11.25 -1.84 8.44
N PHE A 477 -12.05 -0.78 8.63
CA PHE A 477 -13.18 -0.48 7.77
C PHE A 477 -12.77 -0.31 6.30
N VAL A 478 -11.73 0.48 6.04
CA VAL A 478 -11.24 0.75 4.68
C VAL A 478 -10.76 -0.54 3.99
N LEU A 479 -9.95 -1.34 4.67
CA LEU A 479 -9.41 -2.57 4.09
C LEU A 479 -10.50 -3.63 3.91
N GLU A 480 -11.36 -3.86 4.90
CA GLU A 480 -12.43 -4.84 4.74
C GLU A 480 -13.41 -4.48 3.60
N THR A 481 -13.74 -3.19 3.45
CA THR A 481 -14.57 -2.72 2.33
C THR A 481 -13.90 -2.99 0.98
N ALA A 482 -12.59 -2.73 0.88
CA ALA A 482 -11.83 -3.01 -0.33
C ALA A 482 -11.72 -4.51 -0.61
N GLY A 483 -11.45 -5.33 0.41
CA GLY A 483 -11.41 -6.79 0.30
C GLY A 483 -12.73 -7.37 -0.22
N GLN A 484 -13.86 -6.93 0.33
CA GLN A 484 -15.20 -7.31 -0.15
C GLN A 484 -15.43 -6.90 -1.62
N GLY A 485 -15.00 -5.68 -2.00
CA GLY A 485 -15.05 -5.21 -3.38
C GLY A 485 -14.24 -6.11 -4.33
N ILE A 486 -13.02 -6.48 -3.94
CA ILE A 486 -12.15 -7.37 -4.72
C ILE A 486 -12.78 -8.75 -4.86
N MET A 487 -13.33 -9.33 -3.79
CA MET A 487 -14.02 -10.63 -3.85
C MET A 487 -15.22 -10.59 -4.80
N LYS A 488 -16.00 -9.50 -4.75
CA LYS A 488 -17.14 -9.31 -5.66
C LYS A 488 -16.69 -9.26 -7.12
N VAL A 489 -15.63 -8.51 -7.42
CA VAL A 489 -15.07 -8.43 -8.77
C VAL A 489 -14.53 -9.81 -9.21
N ALA A 490 -13.81 -10.52 -8.35
CA ALA A 490 -13.30 -11.86 -8.65
C ALA A 490 -14.43 -12.82 -9.02
N ALA A 491 -15.55 -12.79 -8.28
CA ALA A 491 -16.74 -13.59 -8.57
C ALA A 491 -17.44 -13.15 -9.87
N GLN A 492 -17.65 -11.85 -10.07
CA GLN A 492 -18.33 -11.29 -11.26
C GLN A 492 -17.59 -11.67 -12.56
N HIS A 493 -16.26 -11.66 -12.54
CA HIS A 493 -15.43 -11.95 -13.70
C HIS A 493 -14.92 -13.40 -13.75
N LYS A 494 -15.38 -14.28 -12.84
CA LYS A 494 -14.97 -15.70 -12.74
C LYS A 494 -13.45 -15.87 -12.71
N LEU A 495 -12.75 -15.01 -11.95
CA LEU A 495 -11.29 -14.98 -11.87
C LEU A 495 -10.70 -16.02 -10.90
N CYS A 496 -11.55 -16.76 -10.18
CA CYS A 496 -11.13 -17.74 -9.18
C CYS A 496 -10.13 -17.12 -8.20
N LEU A 497 -8.89 -17.66 -8.12
CA LEU A 497 -7.83 -17.20 -7.21
C LEU A 497 -6.97 -16.05 -7.78
N ASP A 498 -7.27 -15.52 -8.97
CA ASP A 498 -6.54 -14.40 -9.57
C ASP A 498 -6.98 -13.05 -8.95
N LEU A 499 -6.72 -12.90 -7.66
CA LEU A 499 -7.05 -11.70 -6.89
C LEU A 499 -6.28 -10.47 -7.36
N ARG A 500 -5.09 -10.66 -7.94
CA ARG A 500 -4.31 -9.55 -8.49
C ARG A 500 -5.06 -8.89 -9.64
N THR A 501 -5.51 -9.67 -10.62
CA THR A 501 -6.33 -9.14 -11.72
C THR A 501 -7.62 -8.51 -11.18
N ALA A 502 -8.30 -9.15 -10.22
CA ALA A 502 -9.50 -8.60 -9.60
C ALA A 502 -9.26 -7.22 -8.93
N ALA A 503 -8.14 -7.07 -8.21
CA ALA A 503 -7.79 -5.82 -7.54
C ALA A 503 -7.44 -4.70 -8.54
N TYR A 504 -6.79 -5.03 -9.67
CA TYR A 504 -6.56 -4.07 -10.74
C TYR A 504 -7.86 -3.68 -11.44
N ILE A 505 -8.76 -4.63 -11.76
CA ILE A 505 -10.09 -4.32 -12.33
C ILE A 505 -10.86 -3.37 -11.39
N TRP A 506 -10.95 -3.72 -10.11
CA TRP A 506 -11.59 -2.90 -9.07
C TRP A 506 -11.04 -1.47 -9.04
N SER A 507 -9.75 -1.31 -9.21
CA SER A 507 -9.07 -0.01 -9.18
C SER A 507 -9.30 0.78 -10.47
N VAL A 508 -9.06 0.16 -11.63
CA VAL A 508 -9.18 0.79 -12.96
C VAL A 508 -10.61 1.22 -13.23
N GLU A 509 -11.61 0.44 -12.85
CA GLU A 509 -13.02 0.80 -13.04
C GLU A 509 -13.39 2.11 -12.32
N LYS A 510 -12.88 2.33 -11.10
CA LYS A 510 -13.12 3.57 -10.34
C LYS A 510 -12.43 4.79 -10.94
N ILE A 511 -11.20 4.61 -11.42
CA ILE A 511 -10.44 5.67 -12.10
C ILE A 511 -11.12 6.01 -13.43
N PHE A 512 -11.54 4.98 -14.18
CA PHE A 512 -12.26 5.12 -15.44
C PHE A 512 -13.54 5.93 -15.24
N LYS A 513 -14.39 5.56 -14.27
CA LYS A 513 -15.63 6.30 -13.95
C LYS A 513 -15.34 7.78 -13.65
N SER A 514 -14.27 8.07 -12.90
CA SER A 514 -13.88 9.44 -12.59
C SER A 514 -13.57 10.28 -13.84
N TYR A 515 -12.79 9.74 -14.78
CA TYR A 515 -12.50 10.43 -16.05
C TYR A 515 -13.71 10.50 -16.97
N GLU A 516 -14.50 9.44 -17.00
CA GLU A 516 -15.63 9.31 -17.89
C GLU A 516 -16.73 10.32 -17.55
N GLU A 517 -17.04 10.46 -16.26
CA GLU A 517 -18.05 11.38 -15.70
C GLU A 517 -17.58 12.85 -15.70
N ALA A 518 -16.29 13.10 -15.45
CA ALA A 518 -15.73 14.46 -15.48
C ALA A 518 -15.75 15.07 -16.89
N GLY A 519 -15.85 14.23 -17.93
CA GLY A 519 -15.65 14.63 -19.31
C GLY A 519 -14.17 14.72 -19.65
N LEU A 520 -13.77 14.11 -20.77
CA LEU A 520 -12.44 14.32 -21.34
C LEU A 520 -12.34 15.76 -21.84
N SER A 521 -11.28 16.47 -21.46
CA SER A 521 -10.95 17.75 -22.08
C SER A 521 -10.71 17.54 -23.58
N MET A 522 -11.39 18.32 -24.42
CA MET A 522 -11.11 18.37 -25.86
C MET A 522 -9.83 19.15 -26.15
#